data_AF-A0A537V2Q6-F1
#
_entry.id   AF-A0A537V2Q6-F1
#
_cell.length_a   1.000
_cell.length_b   1.000
_cell.length_c   1.000
_cell.angle_alpha   90.00
_cell.angle_beta   90.00
_cell.angle_gamma   90.00
#
_symmetry.space_group_name_H-M   'P 1'
#
loop_
_entity.id
_entity.type
_entity.pdbx_description
1 polymer ?
#
loop_
_entity_poly.entity_id
_entity_poly.type
_entity_poly.pdbx_seq_one_letter_code
_entity_poly.pdbx_strand_id
1 'polypeptide(L)'
;NLFLQSYWLVAHFLIPAAPAVLLAHKLYDQVTGVIGHSGWEHGGAWCRPPSPLVSVTHHDQHHRYFRCNYATHFTLWDRLMGTLHPEHDAEARRNIAATAAVRRAARVPAE
;
A
#
# COMPACT_ATOMS: atom_id res chain seq x y z
N ASN A 1 6.10 -13.08 -12.28
CA ASN A 1 6.70 -12.09 -11.37
C ASN A 1 8.23 -12.19 -11.31
N LEU A 2 8.84 -13.39 -11.34
CA LEU A 2 10.32 -13.57 -11.26
C LEU A 2 11.13 -12.70 -12.26
N PHE A 3 10.70 -12.62 -13.52
CA PHE A 3 11.34 -11.78 -14.54
C PHE A 3 11.37 -10.30 -14.13
N LEU A 4 10.22 -9.75 -13.70
CA LEU A 4 10.10 -8.36 -13.23
C LEU A 4 10.89 -8.08 -11.95
N GLN A 5 11.29 -9.09 -11.17
CA GLN A 5 12.08 -8.92 -9.95
C GLN A 5 13.59 -9.09 -10.20
N SER A 6 13.98 -9.61 -11.36
CA SER A 6 15.39 -9.85 -11.71
C SER A 6 16.24 -8.57 -11.79
N TYR A 7 15.63 -7.39 -11.95
CA TYR A 7 16.37 -6.12 -11.97
C TYR A 7 17.13 -5.85 -10.66
N TRP A 8 16.73 -6.46 -9.54
CA TRP A 8 17.46 -6.35 -8.28
C TRP A 8 18.89 -6.90 -8.37
N LEU A 9 19.11 -7.93 -9.19
CA LEU A 9 20.45 -8.44 -9.48
C LEU A 9 21.28 -7.40 -10.24
N VAL A 10 20.66 -6.74 -11.23
CA VAL A 10 21.32 -5.68 -12.01
C VAL A 10 21.62 -4.47 -11.12
N ALA A 11 20.67 -4.06 -10.27
CA ALA A 11 20.80 -2.94 -9.34
C ALA A 11 21.97 -3.11 -8.37
N HIS A 12 22.29 -4.34 -7.95
CA HIS A 12 23.45 -4.63 -7.10
C HIS A 12 24.80 -4.23 -7.72
N PHE A 13 24.92 -4.33 -9.04
CA PHE A 13 26.16 -3.97 -9.75
C PHE A 13 26.19 -2.49 -10.17
N LEU A 14 25.03 -1.86 -10.36
CA LEU A 14 24.93 -0.48 -10.86
C LEU A 14 24.82 0.57 -9.75
N ILE A 15 24.16 0.24 -8.64
CA ILE A 15 23.94 1.18 -7.54
C ILE A 15 25.07 1.00 -6.53
N PRO A 16 25.89 2.03 -6.25
CA PRO A 16 26.97 1.96 -5.27
C PRO A 16 26.41 2.05 -3.84
N ALA A 17 25.58 1.07 -3.47
CA ALA A 17 24.99 0.90 -2.16
C ALA A 17 25.48 -0.41 -1.53
N ALA A 18 25.62 -0.42 -0.21
CA ALA A 18 25.98 -1.64 0.49
C ALA A 18 24.95 -2.75 0.19
N PRO A 19 25.38 -4.02 0.02
CA PRO A 19 24.46 -5.11 -0.31
C PRO A 19 23.32 -5.26 0.71
N ALA A 20 23.60 -4.99 1.98
CA ALA A 20 22.59 -5.00 3.05
C ALA A 20 21.46 -3.96 2.85
N VAL A 21 21.77 -2.79 2.29
CA VAL A 21 20.76 -1.73 2.03
C VAL A 21 19.83 -2.17 0.90
N LEU A 22 20.38 -2.74 -0.17
CA LEU A 22 19.58 -3.26 -1.29
C LEU A 22 18.69 -4.43 -0.85
N LEU A 23 19.22 -5.32 0.00
CA LEU A 23 18.44 -6.40 0.59
C LEU A 23 17.31 -5.88 1.48
N ALA A 24 17.60 -4.91 2.36
CA ALA A 24 16.61 -4.29 3.23
C ALA A 24 15.49 -3.61 2.42
N HIS A 25 15.86 -2.87 1.37
CA HIS A 25 14.88 -2.27 0.47
C HIS A 25 14.04 -3.35 -0.23
N LYS A 26 14.65 -4.43 -0.72
CA LYS A 26 13.91 -5.52 -1.38
C LYS A 26 12.91 -6.19 -0.44
N LEU A 27 13.28 -6.39 0.82
CA LEU A 27 12.37 -6.93 1.84
C LEU A 27 11.22 -5.96 2.10
N TYR A 28 11.51 -4.66 2.23
CA TYR A 28 10.49 -3.63 2.38
C TYR A 28 9.50 -3.61 1.21
N ASP A 29 10.00 -3.60 -0.03
CA ASP A 29 9.21 -3.67 -1.26
C ASP A 29 8.32 -4.93 -1.30
N GLN A 30 8.87 -6.09 -0.93
CA GLN A 30 8.11 -7.33 -0.91
C GLN A 30 6.99 -7.32 0.14
N VAL A 31 7.29 -6.86 1.36
CA VAL A 31 6.30 -6.79 2.45
C VAL A 31 5.19 -5.80 2.13
N THR A 32 5.55 -4.61 1.66
CA THR A 32 4.57 -3.58 1.31
C THR A 32 3.72 -3.98 0.10
N GLY A 33 4.30 -4.64 -0.90
CA GLY A 33 3.55 -5.20 -2.03
C GLY A 33 2.53 -6.28 -1.61
N VAL A 34 2.89 -7.18 -0.69
CA VAL A 34 1.95 -8.17 -0.15
C VAL A 34 0.82 -7.50 0.64
N ILE A 35 1.14 -6.50 1.47
CA ILE A 35 0.16 -5.72 2.22
C ILE A 35 -0.80 -4.99 1.26
N GLY A 36 -0.27 -4.34 0.22
CA GLY A 36 -1.06 -3.58 -0.75
C GLY A 36 -2.08 -4.42 -1.51
N HIS A 37 -1.87 -5.73 -1.63
CA HIS A 37 -2.75 -6.67 -2.32
C HIS A 37 -3.54 -7.61 -1.40
N SER A 38 -3.54 -7.37 -0.08
CA SER A 38 -4.19 -8.28 0.86
C SER A 38 -5.71 -8.12 0.94
N GLY A 39 -6.25 -7.03 0.39
CA GLY A 39 -7.66 -6.64 0.57
C GLY A 39 -8.00 -6.22 2.01
N TRP A 40 -6.99 -6.00 2.86
CA TRP A 40 -7.16 -5.78 4.29
C TRP A 40 -6.41 -4.53 4.79
N GLU A 41 -7.11 -3.62 5.47
CA GLU A 41 -6.54 -2.34 5.87
C GLU A 41 -5.60 -2.47 7.10
N HIS A 42 -4.36 -2.88 6.83
CA HIS A 42 -3.32 -3.07 7.84
C HIS A 42 -2.94 -1.77 8.55
N GLY A 43 -2.79 -0.67 7.81
CA GLY A 43 -2.47 0.66 8.36
C GLY A 43 -3.61 1.29 9.17
N GLY A 44 -4.85 0.86 8.96
CA GLY A 44 -6.00 1.24 9.78
C GLY A 44 -6.13 2.76 9.94
N ALA A 45 -6.14 3.24 11.19
CA ALA A 45 -6.31 4.67 11.50
C ALA A 45 -5.22 5.56 10.90
N TRP A 46 -4.00 5.05 10.70
CA TRP A 46 -2.88 5.79 10.12
C TRP A 46 -3.12 6.16 8.66
N CYS A 47 -3.93 5.39 7.94
CA CYS A 47 -4.27 5.66 6.54
C CYS A 47 -5.64 6.36 6.39
N ARG A 48 -6.27 6.80 7.50
CA ARG A 48 -7.55 7.52 7.40
C ARG A 48 -7.33 8.88 6.73
N PRO A 49 -8.11 9.23 5.70
CA PRO A 49 -7.99 10.52 5.05
C PRO A 49 -8.14 11.69 6.02
N PRO A 50 -7.39 12.78 5.83
CA PRO A 50 -6.52 13.08 4.69
C PRO A 50 -5.07 12.59 4.85
N SER A 51 -4.83 11.44 5.48
CA SER A 51 -3.49 10.88 5.68
C SER A 51 -2.65 10.86 4.38
N PRO A 52 -1.35 11.19 4.47
CA PRO A 52 -0.43 11.07 3.35
C PRO A 52 -0.05 9.60 3.08
N LEU A 53 -0.37 8.65 3.96
CA LEU A 53 -0.03 7.24 3.77
C LEU A 53 -1.02 6.54 2.83
N VAL A 54 -0.52 5.65 1.98
CA VAL A 54 -1.36 4.80 1.13
C VAL A 54 -2.08 3.73 1.96
N SER A 55 -3.35 3.51 1.65
CA SER A 55 -4.16 2.39 2.16
C SER A 55 -4.16 1.24 1.16
N VAL A 56 -4.67 0.07 1.55
CA VAL A 56 -4.92 -1.02 0.58
C VAL A 56 -5.93 -0.56 -0.46
N THR A 57 -6.95 0.21 -0.05
CA THR A 57 -7.90 0.85 -0.95
C THR A 57 -7.24 1.70 -2.04
N HIS A 58 -6.17 2.45 -1.73
CA HIS A 58 -5.47 3.29 -2.72
C HIS A 58 -4.93 2.43 -3.86
N HIS A 59 -4.25 1.35 -3.51
CA HIS A 59 -3.65 0.39 -4.44
C HIS A 59 -4.70 -0.42 -5.21
N ASP A 60 -5.75 -0.89 -4.52
CA ASP A 60 -6.85 -1.63 -5.17
C ASP A 60 -7.56 -0.75 -6.21
N GLN A 61 -7.80 0.53 -5.91
CA GLN A 61 -8.36 1.47 -6.87
C GLN A 61 -7.42 1.70 -8.07
N HIS A 62 -6.11 1.77 -7.85
CA HIS A 62 -5.15 1.83 -8.95
C HIS A 62 -5.29 0.62 -9.88
N HIS A 63 -5.35 -0.59 -9.33
CA HIS A 63 -5.53 -1.82 -10.11
C HIS A 63 -6.93 -1.99 -10.69
N ARG A 64 -7.93 -1.31 -10.15
CA ARG A 64 -9.30 -1.34 -10.68
C ARG A 64 -9.48 -0.39 -11.86
N TYR A 65 -8.92 0.82 -11.78
CA TYR A 65 -9.22 1.90 -12.73
C TYR A 65 -8.04 2.28 -13.62
N PHE A 66 -6.79 2.01 -13.21
CA PHE A 66 -5.54 2.28 -13.93
C PHE A 66 -5.32 3.74 -14.38
N ARG A 67 -6.15 4.68 -13.93
CA ARG A 67 -6.14 6.10 -14.33
C ARG A 67 -6.08 7.06 -13.14
N CYS A 68 -5.77 6.54 -11.97
CA CYS A 68 -5.66 7.27 -10.70
C CYS A 68 -4.68 6.56 -9.77
N ASN A 69 -4.39 7.21 -8.64
CA ASN A 69 -3.64 6.64 -7.52
C ASN A 69 -2.26 6.09 -7.95
N TYR A 70 -1.43 6.93 -8.56
CA TYR A 70 -0.17 6.50 -9.16
C TYR A 70 0.98 6.37 -8.15
N ALA A 71 0.87 7.00 -6.98
CA ALA A 71 1.95 7.00 -6.01
C ALA A 71 2.02 5.68 -5.21
N THR A 72 3.23 5.14 -5.04
CA THR A 72 3.41 3.81 -4.41
C THR A 72 3.37 3.83 -2.88
N HIS A 73 3.77 4.94 -2.25
CA HIS A 73 3.94 5.01 -0.79
C HIS A 73 3.17 6.16 -0.13
N PHE A 74 2.91 7.24 -0.86
CA PHE A 74 2.25 8.42 -0.30
C PHE A 74 1.16 8.98 -1.22
N THR A 75 -0.04 9.20 -0.69
CA THR A 75 -1.13 9.87 -1.41
C THR A 75 -0.83 11.35 -1.69
N LEU A 76 0.22 11.91 -1.07
CA LEU A 76 0.66 13.29 -1.21
C LEU A 76 0.77 13.70 -2.68
N TRP A 77 1.48 12.91 -3.50
CA TRP A 77 1.68 13.21 -4.92
C TRP A 77 0.38 13.18 -5.71
N ASP A 78 -0.48 12.20 -5.44
CA ASP A 78 -1.78 12.10 -6.11
C ASP A 78 -2.72 13.26 -5.76
N ARG A 79 -2.67 13.74 -4.52
CA ARG A 79 -3.44 14.90 -4.08
C ARG A 79 -2.93 16.19 -4.73
N LEU A 80 -1.61 16.38 -4.76
CA LEU A 80 -0.97 17.55 -5.36
C LEU A 80 -1.24 17.62 -6.87
N MET A 81 -1.20 16.48 -7.55
CA MET A 81 -1.36 16.41 -9.01
C MET A 81 -2.81 16.19 -9.47
N GLY A 82 -3.76 16.04 -8.52
CA GLY A 82 -5.17 15.79 -8.85
C GLY A 82 -5.43 14.41 -9.47
N THR A 83 -4.57 13.43 -9.19
CA THR A 83 -4.67 12.05 -9.70
C THR A 83 -5.23 11.07 -8.66
N LEU A 84 -5.59 11.55 -7.47
CA LEU A 84 -6.31 10.74 -6.49
C LEU A 84 -7.72 10.43 -7.00
N HIS A 85 -8.17 9.18 -6.88
CA HIS A 85 -9.52 8.81 -7.26
C HIS A 85 -10.57 9.67 -6.51
N PRO A 86 -11.61 10.20 -7.17
CA PRO A 86 -12.57 11.10 -6.53
C PRO A 86 -13.25 10.53 -5.28
N GLU A 87 -13.48 9.22 -5.25
CA GLU A 87 -14.11 8.53 -4.12
C GLU A 87 -13.11 7.88 -3.15
N HIS A 88 -11.80 8.05 -3.38
CA HIS A 88 -10.74 7.42 -2.57
C HIS A 88 -10.99 7.59 -1.08
N ASP A 89 -11.25 8.83 -0.63
CA ASP A 89 -11.32 9.11 0.80
C ASP A 89 -12.58 8.50 1.44
N ALA A 90 -13.70 8.47 0.73
CA ALA A 90 -14.92 7.84 1.21
C ALA A 90 -14.74 6.31 1.29
N GLU A 91 -14.14 5.70 0.26
CA GLU A 91 -13.92 4.26 0.20
C GLU A 91 -12.91 3.78 1.25
N ALA A 92 -11.78 4.49 1.39
CA ALA A 92 -10.77 4.17 2.39
C ALA A 92 -11.37 4.23 3.82
N ARG A 93 -12.19 5.24 4.14
CA ARG A 93 -12.88 5.32 5.44
C ARG A 93 -13.78 4.10 5.67
N ARG A 94 -14.57 3.70 4.67
CA ARG A 94 -15.47 2.53 4.76
C ARG A 94 -14.67 1.25 4.98
N ASN A 95 -13.64 1.00 4.17
CA ASN A 95 -12.86 -0.23 4.21
C ASN A 95 -12.05 -0.34 5.52
N ILE A 96 -11.50 0.77 6.01
CA ILE A 96 -10.83 0.83 7.32
C ILE A 96 -11.82 0.51 8.46
N ALA A 97 -13.03 1.06 8.41
CA ALA A 97 -14.06 0.79 9.41
C ALA A 97 -14.53 -0.68 9.37
N ALA A 98 -14.75 -1.24 8.18
CA ALA A 98 -15.12 -2.64 8.00
C ALA A 98 -14.03 -3.59 8.54
N THR A 99 -12.77 -3.32 8.18
CA THR A 99 -11.60 -4.06 8.69
C THR A 99 -11.53 -4.00 10.22
N ALA A 100 -11.74 -2.82 10.82
CA ALA A 100 -11.73 -2.67 12.27
C ALA A 100 -12.91 -3.41 12.95
N ALA A 101 -14.08 -3.46 12.34
CA ALA A 101 -15.23 -4.18 12.85
C ALA A 101 -14.99 -5.70 12.89
N VAL A 102 -14.45 -6.28 11.80
CA VAL A 102 -14.08 -7.70 11.75
C VAL A 102 -13.01 -8.02 12.80
N ARG A 103 -11.98 -7.18 12.94
CA ARG A 103 -10.95 -7.34 14.00
C ARG A 103 -11.55 -7.34 15.40
N ARG A 104 -12.55 -6.49 15.66
CA ARG A 104 -13.21 -6.41 16.97
C ARG A 104 -14.03 -7.67 17.23
N ALA A 105 -14.83 -8.12 16.25
CA ALA A 105 -15.63 -9.33 16.38
C ALA A 105 -14.78 -10.56 16.68
N ALA A 106 -13.63 -10.71 16.00
CA ALA A 106 -12.69 -11.81 16.23
C ALA A 106 -11.98 -11.78 17.60
N ARG A 107 -12.04 -10.67 18.34
CA ARG A 107 -11.45 -10.53 19.69
C ARG A 107 -12.45 -10.81 20.81
N VAL A 108 -13.75 -10.88 20.53
CA VAL A 108 -14.76 -11.24 21.53
C VAL A 108 -14.78 -12.77 21.63
N PRO A 109 -14.50 -13.37 22.80
CA PRO A 109 -14.59 -14.82 22.96
C PRO A 109 -16.02 -15.28 22.65
N ALA A 110 -16.16 -16.43 21.98
CA ALA A 110 -17.47 -17.07 21.88
C ALA A 110 -17.88 -17.49 23.31
N GLU A 111 -18.99 -16.95 23.79
CA GLU A 111 -19.61 -17.33 25.06
C GLU A 111 -20.02 -18.79 25.08
#